data_AF-A0A7S2VYD3-F1
#
_entry.id   AF-A0A7S2VYD3-F1
#
_cell.length_a   1.000
_cell.length_b   1.000
_cell.length_c   1.000
_cell.angle_alpha   90.00
_cell.angle_beta   90.00
_cell.angle_gamma   90.00
#
_symmetry.space_group_name_H-M   'P 1'
#
loop_
_entity.id
_entity.type
_entity.pdbx_description
1 polymer ?
#
loop_
_entity_poly.entity_id
_entity_poly.type
_entity_poly.pdbx_seq_one_letter_code
_entity_poly.pdbx_strand_id
1 'polypeptide(L)'
;PLREEVSQLEEDAKIANDKKDNLEKEVAQLEGSIAQYKSDYASLIRDVEALKSEMIIVTTKVDRAESLIKSLSHESERWSKSSEGFQLILQSIVGDGLLMASFLTYSGFFDFKARLSLMKKWRRSYESEL
;
A
#
# COMPACT_ATOMS: atom_id res chain seq x y z
N PRO A 1 68.12 43.15 -43.51
CA PRO A 1 68.11 42.78 -42.07
C PRO A 1 66.86 43.26 -41.33
N LEU A 2 66.69 44.54 -40.97
CA LEU A 2 65.53 44.97 -40.15
C LEU A 2 64.15 44.77 -40.82
N ARG A 3 64.04 44.95 -42.14
CA ARG A 3 62.76 44.72 -42.86
C ARG A 3 62.35 43.25 -42.89
N GLU A 4 63.32 42.35 -42.83
CA GLU A 4 63.13 40.90 -42.89
C GLU A 4 62.72 40.37 -41.51
N GLU A 5 63.30 40.94 -40.45
CA GLU A 5 62.92 40.70 -39.07
C GLU A 5 61.51 41.22 -38.74
N VAL A 6 61.13 42.39 -39.26
CA VAL A 6 59.75 42.91 -39.17
C VAL A 6 58.77 41.99 -39.91
N SER A 7 59.13 41.52 -41.11
CA SER A 7 58.29 40.59 -41.87
C SER A 7 58.07 39.24 -41.15
N GLN A 8 59.10 38.71 -40.48
CA GLN A 8 58.98 37.49 -39.68
C GLN A 8 58.08 37.69 -38.46
N LEU A 9 58.24 38.81 -37.74
CA LEU A 9 57.39 39.13 -36.59
C LEU A 9 55.92 39.34 -36.99
N GLU A 10 55.66 39.91 -38.15
CA GLU A 10 54.29 40.04 -38.69
C GLU A 10 53.67 38.67 -39.01
N GLU A 11 54.46 37.75 -39.57
CA GLU A 11 54.00 36.39 -39.89
C GLU A 11 53.77 35.54 -38.63
N ASP A 12 54.67 35.62 -37.65
CA ASP A 12 54.51 34.97 -36.34
C ASP A 12 53.29 35.52 -35.57
N ALA A 13 53.08 36.85 -35.61
CA ALA A 13 51.91 37.47 -35.02
C ALA A 13 50.60 37.00 -35.69
N LYS A 14 50.62 36.80 -37.01
CA LYS A 14 49.48 36.27 -37.76
C LYS A 14 49.18 34.82 -37.36
N ILE A 15 50.20 33.96 -37.30
CA ILE A 15 50.06 32.56 -36.86
C ILE A 15 49.56 32.47 -35.42
N ALA A 16 50.04 33.34 -34.54
CA ALA A 16 49.60 33.40 -33.14
C ALA A 16 48.12 33.83 -33.03
N ASN A 17 47.68 34.80 -33.83
CA ASN A 17 46.26 35.21 -33.90
C ASN A 17 45.37 34.09 -34.45
N ASP A 18 45.79 33.40 -35.52
CA ASP A 18 45.02 32.28 -36.09
C ASP A 18 44.87 31.13 -35.07
N LYS A 19 45.92 30.84 -34.29
CA LYS A 19 45.86 29.86 -33.19
C LYS A 19 44.93 30.31 -32.07
N LYS A 20 44.99 31.59 -31.70
CA LYS A 20 44.12 32.18 -30.68
C LYS A 20 42.65 32.07 -31.11
N ASP A 21 42.32 32.42 -32.34
CA ASP A 21 40.94 32.34 -32.88
C ASP A 21 40.42 30.90 -32.89
N ASN A 22 41.27 29.93 -33.23
CA ASN A 22 40.89 28.52 -33.19
C ASN A 22 40.64 28.02 -31.76
N LEU A 23 41.49 28.41 -30.80
CA LEU A 23 41.30 28.09 -29.39
C LEU A 23 40.03 28.75 -28.83
N GLU A 24 39.74 30.00 -29.17
CA GLU A 24 38.51 30.68 -28.75
C GLU A 24 37.25 29.99 -29.28
N LYS A 25 37.28 29.50 -30.54
CA LYS A 25 36.18 28.70 -31.10
C LYS A 25 36.00 27.37 -30.38
N GLU A 26 37.08 26.68 -30.04
CA GLU A 26 37.04 25.42 -29.31
C GLU A 26 36.50 25.62 -27.89
N VAL A 27 36.95 26.67 -27.20
CA VAL A 27 36.42 27.06 -25.88
C VAL A 27 34.92 27.34 -25.97
N ALA A 28 34.48 28.13 -26.94
CA ALA A 28 33.06 28.43 -27.13
C ALA A 28 32.21 27.18 -27.40
N GLN A 29 32.73 26.22 -28.19
CA GLN A 29 32.06 24.94 -28.43
C GLN A 29 31.95 24.09 -27.15
N LEU A 30 33.03 24.03 -26.37
CA LEU A 30 33.05 23.27 -25.11
C LEU A 30 32.13 23.91 -24.07
N GLU A 31 32.11 25.24 -23.97
CA GLU A 31 31.17 25.95 -23.09
C GLU A 31 29.72 25.71 -23.48
N GLY A 32 29.39 25.72 -24.78
CA GLY A 32 28.06 25.37 -25.28
C GLY A 32 27.67 23.94 -24.93
N SER A 33 28.59 22.99 -25.11
CA SER A 33 28.36 21.58 -24.75
C SER A 33 28.14 21.41 -23.25
N ILE A 34 28.93 22.09 -22.41
CA ILE A 34 28.78 22.08 -20.95
C ILE A 34 27.42 22.67 -20.54
N ALA A 35 27.00 23.78 -21.16
CA ALA A 35 25.71 24.39 -20.88
C ALA A 35 24.56 23.43 -21.20
N GLN A 36 24.65 22.71 -22.33
CA GLN A 36 23.66 21.72 -22.72
C GLN A 36 23.63 20.55 -21.74
N TYR A 37 24.79 19.96 -21.41
CA TYR A 37 24.84 18.87 -20.44
C TYR A 37 24.32 19.27 -19.05
N LYS A 38 24.55 20.51 -18.62
CA LYS A 38 23.98 21.02 -17.36
C LYS A 38 22.46 21.10 -17.42
N SER A 39 21.89 21.54 -18.55
CA SER A 39 20.45 21.58 -18.75
C SER A 39 19.84 20.18 -18.74
N ASP A 40 20.45 19.24 -19.47
CA ASP A 40 19.97 17.86 -19.56
C ASP A 40 20.06 17.16 -18.20
N TYR A 41 21.14 17.38 -17.46
CA TYR A 41 21.31 16.85 -16.11
C TYR A 41 20.27 17.43 -15.13
N ALA A 42 19.96 18.72 -15.23
CA ALA A 42 18.91 19.33 -14.43
C ALA A 42 17.52 18.76 -14.76
N SER A 43 17.24 18.44 -16.03
CA SER A 43 16.00 17.75 -16.41
C SER A 43 15.95 16.34 -15.82
N LEU A 44 17.03 15.57 -15.95
CA LEU A 44 17.10 14.20 -15.45
C LEU A 44 16.92 14.14 -13.93
N ILE A 45 17.49 15.09 -13.18
CA ILE A 45 17.27 15.18 -11.74
C ILE A 45 15.79 15.36 -11.42
N ARG A 46 15.09 16.27 -12.13
CA ARG A 46 13.67 16.52 -11.91
C ARG A 46 12.84 15.26 -12.18
N ASP A 47 13.15 14.54 -13.25
CA ASP A 47 12.45 13.29 -13.59
C ASP A 47 12.66 12.21 -12.52
N VAL A 48 13.90 12.07 -12.02
CA VAL A 48 14.21 11.15 -10.93
C VAL A 48 13.47 11.54 -9.65
N GLU A 49 13.39 12.82 -9.32
CA GLU A 49 12.65 13.31 -8.15
C GLU A 49 11.14 13.06 -8.26
N ALA A 50 10.57 13.31 -9.44
CA ALA A 50 9.16 13.03 -9.73
C ALA A 50 8.86 11.53 -9.57
N LEU A 51 9.69 10.66 -10.16
CA LEU A 51 9.54 9.21 -10.03
C LEU A 51 9.68 8.73 -8.59
N LYS A 52 10.62 9.30 -7.81
CA LYS A 52 10.75 8.99 -6.38
C LYS A 52 9.50 9.39 -5.59
N SER A 53 8.92 10.55 -5.90
CA SER A 53 7.68 11.01 -5.26
C SER A 53 6.51 10.07 -5.57
N GLU A 54 6.34 9.70 -6.84
CA GLU A 54 5.34 8.73 -7.26
C GLU A 54 5.54 7.36 -6.60
N MET A 55 6.78 6.91 -6.50
CA MET A 55 7.12 5.66 -5.82
C MET A 55 6.64 5.67 -4.37
N ILE A 56 6.87 6.76 -3.62
CA ILE A 56 6.40 6.89 -2.23
C ILE A 56 4.86 6.85 -2.15
N ILE A 57 4.16 7.47 -3.11
CA ILE A 57 2.70 7.44 -3.15
C ILE A 57 2.20 6.01 -3.42
N VAL A 58 2.86 5.27 -4.33
CA VAL A 58 2.48 3.90 -4.64
C VAL A 58 2.77 2.97 -3.47
N THR A 59 3.93 3.07 -2.83
CA THR A 59 4.27 2.22 -1.67
C THR A 59 3.29 2.44 -0.53
N THR A 60 2.97 3.70 -0.19
CA THR A 60 1.98 3.99 0.86
C THR A 60 0.58 3.47 0.51
N LYS A 61 0.20 3.43 -0.77
CA LYS A 61 -1.06 2.78 -1.21
C LYS A 61 -1.01 1.27 -1.04
N VAL A 62 0.10 0.64 -1.40
CA VAL A 62 0.30 -0.82 -1.26
C VAL A 62 0.26 -1.22 0.22
N ASP A 63 0.97 -0.51 1.09
CA ASP A 63 1.00 -0.80 2.54
C ASP A 63 -0.41 -0.73 3.15
N ARG A 64 -1.19 0.27 2.74
CA ARG A 64 -2.60 0.40 3.17
C ARG A 64 -3.46 -0.73 2.63
N ALA A 65 -3.29 -1.12 1.37
CA ALA A 65 -4.02 -2.21 0.76
C ALA A 65 -3.70 -3.54 1.45
N GLU A 66 -2.44 -3.82 1.76
CA GLU A 66 -2.02 -5.00 2.50
C GLU A 66 -2.65 -5.04 3.90
N SER A 67 -2.58 -3.93 4.63
CA SER A 67 -3.21 -3.81 5.94
C SER A 67 -4.72 -4.05 5.87
N LEU A 68 -5.40 -3.49 4.86
CA LEU A 68 -6.83 -3.69 4.64
C LEU A 68 -7.17 -5.15 4.33
N ILE A 69 -6.40 -5.80 3.44
CA ILE A 69 -6.58 -7.22 3.10
C ILE A 69 -6.41 -8.11 4.32
N LYS A 70 -5.43 -7.80 5.18
CA LYS A 70 -5.23 -8.54 6.44
C LYS A 70 -6.43 -8.37 7.37
N SER A 71 -6.91 -7.15 7.57
CA SER A 71 -8.11 -6.89 8.39
C SER A 71 -9.36 -7.57 7.82
N LEU A 72 -9.57 -7.51 6.49
CA LEU A 72 -10.69 -8.17 5.83
C LEU A 72 -10.61 -9.70 5.92
N SER A 73 -9.41 -10.28 5.84
CA SER A 73 -9.21 -11.72 6.03
C SER A 73 -9.60 -12.16 7.43
N HIS A 74 -9.19 -11.40 8.46
CA HIS A 74 -9.60 -11.66 9.84
C HIS A 74 -11.12 -11.51 10.03
N GLU A 75 -11.72 -10.49 9.41
CA GLU A 75 -13.16 -10.28 9.48
C GLU A 75 -13.95 -11.40 8.79
N SER A 76 -13.48 -11.86 7.64
CA SER A 76 -14.04 -12.99 6.91
C SER A 76 -14.02 -14.28 7.74
N GLU A 77 -12.89 -14.57 8.40
CA GLU A 77 -12.79 -15.71 9.31
C GLU A 77 -13.77 -15.58 10.49
N ARG A 78 -13.88 -14.38 11.07
CA ARG A 78 -14.83 -14.10 12.15
C ARG A 78 -16.28 -14.31 11.72
N TRP A 79 -16.66 -13.79 10.55
CA TRP A 79 -18.00 -13.97 9.99
C TRP A 79 -18.29 -15.43 9.65
N SER A 80 -17.30 -16.16 9.13
CA SER A 80 -17.43 -17.59 8.86
C SER A 80 -17.74 -18.37 10.14
N LYS A 81 -16.97 -18.16 11.21
CA LYS A 81 -17.22 -18.77 12.53
C LYS A 81 -18.58 -18.38 13.11
N SER A 82 -18.95 -17.10 12.99
CA SER A 82 -20.26 -16.64 13.46
C SER A 82 -21.40 -17.28 12.67
N SER A 83 -21.24 -17.46 11.36
CA SER A 83 -22.22 -18.10 10.49
C SER A 83 -22.43 -19.57 10.86
N GLU A 84 -21.35 -20.30 11.14
CA GLU A 84 -21.43 -21.68 11.62
C GLU A 84 -22.18 -21.76 12.97
N GLY A 85 -21.84 -20.87 13.91
CA GLY A 85 -22.54 -20.77 15.18
C GLY A 85 -24.04 -20.44 15.03
N PHE A 86 -24.39 -19.54 14.11
CA PHE A 86 -25.78 -19.23 13.80
C PHE A 86 -26.53 -20.42 13.22
N GLN A 87 -25.89 -21.25 12.40
CA GLN A 87 -26.52 -22.46 11.87
C GLN A 87 -26.85 -23.46 12.99
N LEU A 88 -25.95 -23.63 13.97
CA LEU A 88 -26.21 -24.46 15.15
C LEU A 88 -27.36 -23.90 16.00
N ILE A 89 -27.36 -22.59 16.27
CA ILE A 89 -28.45 -21.94 17.00
C ILE A 89 -29.77 -22.11 16.24
N LEU A 90 -29.78 -21.93 14.93
CA LEU A 90 -30.99 -22.06 14.12
C LEU A 90 -31.59 -23.47 14.17
N GLN A 91 -30.76 -24.50 14.30
CA GLN A 91 -31.22 -25.88 14.49
C GLN A 91 -31.87 -26.10 15.86
N SER A 92 -31.35 -25.48 16.94
CA SER A 92 -31.86 -25.71 18.30
C SER A 92 -32.92 -24.69 18.77
N ILE A 93 -33.04 -23.54 18.12
CA ILE A 93 -33.82 -22.39 18.62
C ILE A 93 -35.29 -22.69 18.86
N VAL A 94 -35.90 -23.55 18.02
CA VAL A 94 -37.31 -23.94 18.17
C VAL A 94 -37.50 -24.79 19.43
N GLY A 95 -36.62 -25.77 19.65
CA GLY A 95 -36.63 -26.62 20.84
C GLY A 95 -36.35 -25.82 22.12
N ASP A 96 -35.33 -24.95 22.07
CA ASP A 96 -35.00 -24.06 23.19
C ASP A 96 -36.14 -23.09 23.51
N GLY A 97 -36.78 -22.52 22.48
CA GLY A 97 -37.95 -21.64 22.59
C GLY A 97 -39.14 -22.34 23.26
N LEU A 98 -39.46 -23.56 22.84
CA LEU A 98 -40.55 -24.35 23.42
C LEU A 98 -40.24 -24.77 24.87
N LEU A 99 -38.99 -25.13 25.17
CA LEU A 99 -38.55 -25.46 26.52
C LEU A 99 -38.65 -24.24 27.45
N MET A 100 -38.27 -23.05 26.99
CA MET A 100 -38.41 -21.82 27.75
C MET A 100 -39.88 -21.44 27.98
N ALA A 101 -40.74 -21.58 26.96
CA ALA A 101 -42.16 -21.29 27.07
C ALA A 101 -42.86 -22.24 28.07
N SER A 102 -42.57 -23.54 28.01
CA SER A 102 -43.10 -24.53 28.97
C SER A 102 -42.58 -24.28 30.39
N PHE A 103 -41.32 -23.85 30.55
CA PHE A 103 -40.79 -23.44 31.85
C PHE A 103 -41.57 -22.27 32.44
N LEU A 104 -41.71 -21.18 31.69
CA LEU A 104 -42.36 -19.95 32.17
C LEU A 104 -43.83 -20.18 32.54
N THR A 105 -44.54 -21.00 31.77
CA THR A 105 -45.97 -21.25 31.96
C THR A 105 -46.28 -22.23 33.09
N TYR A 106 -45.49 -23.29 33.26
CA TYR A 106 -45.82 -24.38 34.20
C TYR A 106 -44.89 -24.46 35.42
N SER A 107 -43.69 -23.86 35.39
CA SER A 107 -42.70 -24.05 36.48
C SER A 107 -42.86 -23.10 37.66
N GLY A 108 -43.71 -22.07 37.57
CA GLY A 108 -43.84 -21.01 38.58
C GLY A 108 -44.17 -21.52 40.00
N PHE A 109 -45.07 -22.51 40.11
CA PHE A 109 -45.53 -23.05 41.40
C PHE A 109 -44.55 -24.02 42.09
N PHE A 110 -43.61 -24.60 41.34
CA PHE A 110 -42.74 -25.67 41.83
C PHE A 110 -41.50 -25.15 42.58
N ASP A 111 -40.92 -25.97 43.45
CA ASP A 111 -39.65 -25.71 44.11
C ASP A 111 -38.45 -25.98 43.19
N PHE A 112 -37.25 -25.57 43.60
CA PHE A 112 -36.06 -25.69 42.76
C PHE A 112 -35.79 -27.12 42.29
N LYS A 113 -35.98 -28.11 43.17
CA LYS A 113 -35.72 -29.51 42.87
C LYS A 113 -36.74 -30.06 41.85
N ALA A 114 -38.02 -29.75 41.99
CA ALA A 114 -39.04 -30.16 41.04
C ALA A 114 -38.84 -29.47 39.68
N ARG A 115 -38.53 -28.17 39.65
CA ARG A 115 -38.21 -27.43 38.42
C ARG A 115 -37.05 -28.06 37.65
N LEU A 116 -35.97 -28.44 38.34
CA LEU A 116 -34.82 -29.09 37.72
C LEU A 116 -35.16 -30.48 37.17
N SER A 117 -35.99 -31.25 37.89
CA SER A 117 -36.47 -32.55 37.43
C SER A 117 -37.35 -32.42 36.18
N LEU A 118 -38.25 -31.44 36.17
CA LEU A 118 -39.19 -31.15 35.09
C LEU A 118 -38.46 -30.72 33.82
N MET A 119 -37.48 -29.81 33.93
CA MET A 119 -36.61 -29.40 32.82
C MET A 119 -35.84 -30.57 32.20
N LYS A 120 -35.29 -31.47 33.03
CA LYS A 120 -34.58 -32.66 32.54
C LYS A 120 -35.52 -33.62 31.81
N LYS A 121 -36.75 -33.79 32.29
CA LYS A 121 -37.76 -34.65 31.65
C LYS A 121 -38.21 -34.08 30.32
N TRP A 122 -38.52 -32.79 30.26
CA TRP A 122 -38.95 -32.14 29.01
C TRP A 122 -37.85 -32.14 27.96
N ARG A 123 -36.59 -31.82 28.34
CA ARG A 123 -35.46 -31.93 27.41
C ARG A 123 -35.34 -33.33 26.79
N ARG A 124 -35.42 -34.39 27.59
CA ARG A 124 -35.39 -35.78 27.10
C ARG A 124 -36.56 -36.11 26.18
N SER A 125 -37.75 -35.56 26.47
CA SER A 125 -38.93 -35.77 25.62
C SER A 125 -38.74 -35.14 24.25
N TYR A 126 -38.19 -33.92 24.19
CA TYR A 126 -37.95 -33.22 22.93
C TYR A 126 -36.76 -33.79 22.14
N GLU A 127 -35.74 -34.33 22.82
CA GLU A 127 -34.63 -35.08 22.18
C GLU A 127 -35.08 -36.44 21.62
N SER A 128 -36.20 -36.99 22.09
CA SER A 128 -36.75 -38.28 21.66
C SER A 128 -37.66 -38.19 20.43
N GLU A 129 -38.13 -37.00 20.07
CA GLU A 129 -39.05 -36.76 18.93
C GLU A 129 -38.34 -36.23 17.67
N LEU A 130 -37.00 -36.10 17.72
CA LEU A 130 -36.10 -35.80 16.61
C LEU A 130 -35.33 -37.06 16.18
#